data_AF-A0A925YK05-F1
#
_entry.id   AF-A0A925YK05-F1
#
_cell.length_a   1.000
_cell.length_b   1.000
_cell.length_c   1.000
_cell.angle_alpha   90.00
_cell.angle_beta   90.00
_cell.angle_gamma   90.00
#
_symmetry.space_group_name_H-M   'P 1'
#
loop_
_entity.id
_entity.type
_entity.pdbx_description
1 polymer ?
#
loop_
_entity_poly.entity_id
_entity_poly.type
_entity_poly.pdbx_seq_one_letter_code
_entity_poly.pdbx_strand_id
1 'polypeptide(L)'
;MLKFWRAVSLSAAMLIGLESAGASPSDSDDDASDSEVVAGVHTVSTTTGTRRGARKEKGVAFDSRWLEPFFSSPALRKAALDFRQEQWAAAESGFTKGASRLAARSDERQAARFLTALAKANQSKWAEAAALFEALYREYPRLGPYHAYNAARARLREGELQAALDWAAKVPVGSVSDAEAALVALDALRGLSRWKDAAGA
;
A
#
# COMPACT_ATOMS: atom_id res chain seq x y z
N MET A 1 -17.79 37.42 24.51
CA MET A 1 -16.89 38.47 23.97
C MET A 1 -15.44 38.02 24.13
N LEU A 2 -14.85 37.43 23.10
CA LEU A 2 -13.39 37.36 22.93
C LEU A 2 -13.08 37.28 21.43
N LYS A 3 -12.07 38.06 21.06
CA LYS A 3 -11.78 38.62 19.75
C LYS A 3 -10.65 37.85 19.07
N PHE A 4 -10.74 37.77 17.73
CA PHE A 4 -9.65 37.78 16.74
C PHE A 4 -8.66 36.59 16.71
N TRP A 5 -8.53 35.96 15.55
CA TRP A 5 -7.42 36.21 14.61
C TRP A 5 -7.80 35.75 13.20
N ARG A 6 -7.69 36.65 12.23
CA ARG A 6 -7.65 36.38 10.79
C ARG A 6 -6.18 36.17 10.42
N ALA A 7 -5.87 35.17 9.61
CA ALA A 7 -4.69 35.18 8.76
C ALA A 7 -5.11 34.81 7.35
N VAL A 8 -4.97 35.81 6.48
CA VAL A 8 -5.06 35.72 5.02
C VAL A 8 -3.78 35.08 4.52
N SER A 9 -3.87 34.11 3.62
CA SER A 9 -2.76 33.80 2.72
C SER A 9 -3.29 33.72 1.30
N LEU A 10 -2.93 34.74 0.52
CA LEU A 10 -2.98 34.74 -0.93
C LEU A 10 -1.88 33.79 -1.42
N SER A 11 -2.22 32.86 -2.31
CA SER A 11 -1.24 32.25 -3.20
C SER A 11 -1.75 32.36 -4.62
N ALA A 12 -0.93 33.01 -5.44
CA ALA A 12 -1.13 33.26 -6.84
C ALA A 12 -1.07 31.94 -7.62
N ALA A 13 -2.12 31.63 -8.37
CA ALA A 13 -2.08 30.62 -9.42
C ALA A 13 -1.75 31.32 -10.74
N MET A 14 -0.48 31.26 -11.13
CA MET A 14 -0.02 31.55 -12.47
C MET A 14 0.01 30.20 -13.20
N LEU A 15 -1.01 29.91 -14.02
CA LEU A 15 -0.99 28.75 -14.91
C LEU A 15 -0.72 29.25 -16.33
N ILE A 16 0.50 28.96 -16.76
CA ILE A 16 0.99 29.07 -18.13
C ILE A 16 0.29 27.98 -18.96
N GLY A 17 -0.23 28.38 -20.12
CA GLY A 17 -0.89 27.51 -21.08
C GLY A 17 0.05 26.49 -21.69
N LEU A 18 -0.50 25.32 -22.02
CA LEU A 18 0.10 24.40 -22.97
C LEU A 18 -0.96 24.08 -24.01
N GLU A 19 -0.71 24.60 -25.21
CA GLU A 19 -1.51 24.44 -26.41
C GLU A 19 -1.23 23.05 -27.01
N SER A 20 -2.28 22.28 -27.27
CA SER A 20 -2.23 21.00 -27.96
C SER A 20 -2.66 21.20 -29.42
N ALA A 21 -1.82 20.83 -30.39
CA ALA A 21 -2.29 20.52 -31.75
C ALA A 21 -1.23 19.76 -32.58
N GLY A 22 -1.69 18.66 -33.18
CA GLY A 22 -1.14 18.04 -34.40
C GLY A 22 -0.11 16.93 -34.17
N ALA A 23 -0.10 15.80 -34.86
CA ALA A 23 -0.97 15.23 -35.89
C ALA A 23 -0.60 13.73 -36.03
N SER A 24 -1.56 12.85 -36.35
CA SER A 24 -1.29 11.49 -36.86
C SER A 24 -0.78 11.54 -38.31
N PRO A 25 0.05 10.58 -38.71
CA PRO A 25 -0.39 9.48 -39.61
C PRO A 25 0.15 8.11 -39.13
N SER A 26 -0.67 7.06 -39.01
CA SER A 26 -0.91 6.02 -40.03
C SER A 26 0.35 5.53 -40.73
N ASP A 27 0.92 4.42 -40.26
CA ASP A 27 1.52 3.42 -41.14
C ASP A 27 1.08 2.04 -40.66
N SER A 28 0.42 1.36 -41.59
CA SER A 28 -0.02 -0.02 -41.52
C SER A 28 1.06 -0.84 -42.19
N ASP A 29 1.74 -1.71 -41.45
CA ASP A 29 2.49 -2.81 -42.04
C ASP A 29 1.94 -4.12 -41.49
N ASP A 30 1.22 -4.78 -42.39
CA ASP A 30 0.88 -6.20 -42.35
C ASP A 30 2.17 -7.02 -42.30
N ASP A 31 2.39 -7.77 -41.22
CA ASP A 31 3.30 -8.92 -41.25
C ASP A 31 2.59 -10.14 -40.67
N ALA A 32 2.03 -10.92 -41.59
CA ALA A 32 1.50 -12.24 -41.35
C ALA A 32 2.67 -13.19 -41.01
N SER A 33 2.86 -13.47 -39.72
CA SER A 33 3.72 -14.56 -39.29
C SER A 33 2.89 -15.83 -39.07
N ASP A 34 3.20 -16.81 -39.90
CA ASP A 34 2.71 -18.18 -39.88
C ASP A 34 2.66 -18.78 -38.48
N SER A 35 1.49 -19.35 -38.16
CA SER A 35 1.27 -20.14 -36.96
C SER A 35 1.58 -21.61 -37.27
N GLU A 36 2.83 -22.02 -37.03
CA GLU A 36 3.21 -23.43 -37.02
C GLU A 36 2.72 -24.06 -35.70
N VAL A 37 1.61 -24.79 -35.77
CA VAL A 37 1.06 -25.60 -34.68
C VAL A 37 1.93 -26.84 -34.51
N VAL A 38 3.01 -26.72 -33.73
CA VAL A 38 3.80 -27.88 -33.29
C VAL A 38 3.13 -28.47 -32.05
N ALA A 39 2.44 -29.59 -32.23
CA ALA A 39 1.91 -30.44 -31.17
C ALA A 39 3.07 -31.11 -30.39
N GLY A 40 3.70 -30.35 -29.50
CA GLY A 40 4.71 -30.83 -28.57
C GLY A 40 4.07 -31.30 -27.26
N VAL A 41 4.00 -32.62 -27.07
CA VAL A 41 3.65 -33.26 -25.79
C VAL A 41 4.71 -32.86 -24.75
N HIS A 42 4.41 -31.85 -23.93
CA HIS A 42 5.21 -31.55 -22.75
C HIS A 42 4.88 -32.55 -21.64
N THR A 43 5.63 -33.65 -21.61
CA THR A 43 5.82 -34.44 -20.39
C THR A 43 6.44 -33.55 -19.33
N VAL A 44 5.65 -33.14 -18.33
CA VAL A 44 6.12 -32.43 -17.14
C VAL A 44 6.97 -33.40 -16.33
N SER A 45 8.29 -33.33 -16.53
CA SER A 45 9.28 -33.92 -15.64
C SER A 45 9.20 -33.21 -14.29
N THR A 46 8.59 -33.87 -13.31
CA THR A 46 8.58 -33.44 -11.92
C THR A 46 9.96 -33.69 -11.33
N THR A 47 10.81 -32.66 -11.33
CA THR A 47 12.08 -32.68 -10.61
C THR A 47 11.80 -32.83 -9.11
N THR A 48 12.35 -33.91 -8.55
CA THR A 48 12.19 -34.31 -7.15
C THR A 48 12.96 -33.33 -6.25
N GLY A 49 12.32 -32.24 -5.87
CA GLY A 49 12.74 -31.38 -4.77
C GLY A 49 12.36 -32.02 -3.43
N THR A 50 13.35 -32.26 -2.58
CA THR A 50 13.25 -32.83 -1.23
C THR A 50 11.98 -32.44 -0.47
N ARG A 51 11.14 -33.44 -0.17
CA ARG A 51 9.90 -33.35 0.63
C ARG A 51 10.16 -32.64 1.97
N ARG A 52 9.77 -31.37 2.05
CA ARG A 52 9.41 -30.74 3.32
C ARG A 52 8.15 -31.47 3.82
N GLY A 53 8.25 -32.13 4.98
CA GLY A 53 7.22 -33.03 5.49
C GLY A 53 5.80 -32.44 5.37
N ALA A 54 4.94 -33.12 4.62
CA ALA A 54 3.56 -32.73 4.44
C ALA A 54 2.81 -32.85 5.77
N ARG A 55 2.75 -31.74 6.53
CA ARG A 55 1.68 -31.58 7.51
C ARG A 55 0.38 -31.65 6.71
N LYS A 56 -0.45 -32.67 6.99
CA LYS A 56 -1.85 -32.67 6.55
C LYS A 56 -2.54 -31.50 7.24
N GLU A 57 -2.44 -30.31 6.66
CA GLU A 57 -3.23 -29.16 7.07
C GLU A 57 -4.68 -29.52 6.79
N LYS A 58 -5.47 -29.68 7.85
CA LYS A 58 -6.92 -29.77 7.73
C LYS A 58 -7.38 -28.44 7.17
N GLY A 59 -8.03 -28.46 5.99
CA GLY A 59 -8.62 -27.26 5.42
C GLY A 59 -9.51 -26.56 6.45
N VAL A 60 -9.38 -25.24 6.54
CA VAL A 60 -10.24 -24.42 7.42
C VAL A 60 -11.66 -24.48 6.85
N ALA A 61 -12.62 -24.92 7.65
CA ALA A 61 -14.02 -24.95 7.24
C ALA A 61 -14.51 -23.52 6.96
N PHE A 62 -15.31 -23.36 5.92
CA PHE A 62 -15.90 -22.08 5.56
C PHE A 62 -16.87 -21.61 6.67
N ASP A 63 -16.68 -20.39 7.14
CA ASP A 63 -17.54 -19.73 8.13
C ASP A 63 -18.38 -18.66 7.42
N SER A 64 -19.71 -18.77 7.48
CA SER A 64 -20.62 -17.84 6.82
C SER A 64 -20.45 -16.40 7.30
N ARG A 65 -19.92 -16.18 8.51
CA ARG A 65 -19.61 -14.86 9.05
C ARG A 65 -18.51 -14.14 8.24
N TRP A 66 -17.73 -14.85 7.43
CA TRP A 66 -16.76 -14.23 6.52
C TRP A 66 -17.42 -13.41 5.41
N LEU A 67 -18.72 -13.60 5.17
CA LEU A 67 -19.51 -12.80 4.23
C LEU A 67 -20.09 -11.54 4.88
N GLU A 68 -20.11 -11.46 6.21
CA GLU A 68 -20.63 -10.29 6.90
C GLU A 68 -19.69 -9.10 6.71
N PRO A 69 -20.22 -7.87 6.55
CA PRO A 69 -19.37 -6.68 6.48
C PRO A 69 -18.53 -6.55 7.74
N PHE A 70 -17.21 -6.42 7.57
CA PHE A 70 -16.28 -6.26 8.69
C PHE A 70 -16.63 -5.05 9.58
N PHE A 71 -17.08 -3.94 8.98
CA PHE A 71 -17.50 -2.75 9.71
C PHE A 71 -18.99 -2.79 10.07
N SER A 72 -19.29 -2.78 11.36
CA SER A 72 -20.66 -2.79 11.88
C SER A 72 -21.38 -1.45 11.70
N SER A 73 -20.64 -0.34 11.66
CA SER A 73 -21.19 1.01 11.47
C SER A 73 -21.52 1.31 10.00
N PRO A 74 -22.73 1.84 9.69
CA PRO A 74 -23.05 2.31 8.34
C PRO A 74 -22.05 3.34 7.79
N ALA A 75 -21.51 4.20 8.66
CA ALA A 75 -20.54 5.22 8.26
C ALA A 75 -19.21 4.60 7.81
N LEU A 76 -18.71 3.61 8.55
CA LEU A 76 -17.47 2.90 8.20
C LEU A 76 -17.66 1.99 6.97
N ARG A 77 -18.84 1.40 6.79
CA ARG A 77 -19.18 0.70 5.53
C ARG A 77 -19.15 1.61 4.32
N LYS A 78 -19.72 2.83 4.44
CA LYS A 78 -19.63 3.82 3.36
C LYS A 78 -18.17 4.22 3.10
N ALA A 79 -17.39 4.51 4.13
CA ALA A 79 -15.97 4.85 3.96
C ALA A 79 -15.18 3.72 3.27
N ALA A 80 -15.49 2.46 3.58
CA ALA A 80 -14.90 1.31 2.91
C ALA A 80 -15.34 1.18 1.44
N LEU A 81 -16.59 1.55 1.11
CA LEU A 81 -17.03 1.65 -0.27
C LEU A 81 -16.30 2.76 -1.01
N ASP A 82 -16.21 3.96 -0.42
CA ASP A 82 -15.49 5.10 -0.97
C ASP A 82 -14.01 4.72 -1.24
N PHE A 83 -13.38 3.98 -0.32
CA PHE A 83 -12.01 3.48 -0.48
C PHE A 83 -11.87 2.54 -1.68
N ARG A 84 -12.79 1.58 -1.85
CA ARG A 84 -12.78 0.66 -3.01
C ARG A 84 -13.03 1.38 -4.34
N GLN A 85 -13.72 2.52 -4.30
CA GLN A 85 -13.98 3.38 -5.46
C GLN A 85 -12.88 4.44 -5.66
N GLU A 86 -11.76 4.30 -4.96
CA GLU A 86 -10.60 5.21 -5.03
C GLU A 86 -10.93 6.67 -4.68
N GLN A 87 -12.04 6.89 -3.95
CA GLN A 87 -12.45 8.20 -3.44
C GLN A 87 -11.67 8.51 -2.16
N TRP A 88 -10.34 8.66 -2.28
CA TRP A 88 -9.40 8.66 -1.16
C TRP A 88 -9.72 9.72 -0.10
N ALA A 89 -10.03 10.94 -0.51
CA ALA A 89 -10.36 12.03 0.41
C ALA A 89 -11.65 11.76 1.20
N ALA A 90 -12.68 11.20 0.54
CA ALA A 90 -13.93 10.81 1.18
C ALA A 90 -13.73 9.64 2.15
N ALA A 91 -12.95 8.63 1.73
CA ALA A 91 -12.59 7.48 2.56
C ALA A 91 -11.81 7.92 3.81
N GLU A 92 -10.78 8.75 3.66
CA GLU A 92 -9.98 9.30 4.77
C GLU A 92 -10.88 9.99 5.80
N SER A 93 -11.76 10.90 5.34
CA SER A 93 -12.69 11.64 6.20
C SER A 93 -13.66 10.70 6.91
N GLY A 94 -14.25 9.76 6.17
CA GLY A 94 -15.20 8.77 6.68
C GLY A 94 -14.59 7.86 7.75
N PHE A 95 -13.41 7.29 7.49
CA PHE A 95 -12.71 6.45 8.44
C PHE A 95 -12.25 7.22 9.67
N THR A 96 -11.71 8.42 9.52
CA THR A 96 -11.26 9.25 10.64
C THR A 96 -12.42 9.58 11.58
N LYS A 97 -13.56 9.99 11.02
CA LYS A 97 -14.78 10.30 11.80
C LYS A 97 -15.41 9.05 12.41
N GLY A 98 -15.39 7.92 11.71
CA GLY A 98 -15.94 6.66 12.23
C GLY A 98 -15.09 6.09 13.37
N ALA A 99 -13.76 6.10 13.22
CA ALA A 99 -12.81 5.57 14.19
C ALA A 99 -12.83 6.31 15.53
N SER A 100 -13.15 7.61 15.55
CA SER A 100 -13.23 8.41 16.79
C SER A 100 -14.41 8.01 17.69
N ARG A 101 -15.39 7.28 17.16
CA ARG A 101 -16.58 6.81 17.90
C ARG A 101 -16.43 5.38 18.43
N LEU A 102 -15.32 4.72 18.11
CA LEU A 102 -15.04 3.35 18.50
C LEU A 102 -14.12 3.31 19.72
N ALA A 103 -14.20 2.22 20.49
CA ALA A 103 -13.29 1.98 21.60
C ALA A 103 -11.83 1.96 21.12
N ALA A 104 -10.92 2.54 21.91
CA ALA A 104 -9.53 2.78 21.49
C ALA A 104 -8.80 1.53 20.98
N ARG A 105 -9.11 0.36 21.56
CA ARG A 105 -8.47 -0.93 21.24
C ARG A 105 -9.35 -1.87 20.41
N SER A 106 -10.49 -1.44 19.88
CA SER A 106 -11.31 -2.32 19.06
C SER A 106 -10.66 -2.61 17.71
N ASP A 107 -10.84 -3.83 17.20
CA ASP A 107 -10.32 -4.23 15.89
C ASP A 107 -10.87 -3.34 14.77
N GLU A 108 -12.16 -2.97 14.81
CA GLU A 108 -12.75 -2.02 13.86
C GLU A 108 -12.03 -0.66 13.86
N ARG A 109 -11.62 -0.15 15.03
CA ARG A 109 -10.91 1.13 15.11
C ARG A 109 -9.53 1.02 14.48
N GLN A 110 -8.80 -0.06 14.77
CA GLN A 110 -7.45 -0.24 14.21
C GLN A 110 -7.50 -0.46 12.69
N ALA A 111 -8.46 -1.23 12.19
CA ALA A 111 -8.68 -1.39 10.76
C ALA A 111 -9.06 -0.07 10.08
N ALA A 112 -9.96 0.72 10.68
CA ALA A 112 -10.32 2.03 10.15
C ALA A 112 -9.10 2.98 10.09
N ARG A 113 -8.27 3.01 11.13
CA ARG A 113 -7.02 3.81 11.14
C ARG A 113 -6.02 3.35 10.10
N PHE A 114 -5.89 2.05 9.88
CA PHE A 114 -5.03 1.49 8.84
C PHE A 114 -5.51 1.93 7.45
N LEU A 115 -6.82 1.86 7.19
CA LEU A 115 -7.40 2.33 5.93
C LEU A 115 -7.30 3.87 5.77
N THR A 116 -7.39 4.65 6.86
CA THR A 116 -7.07 6.08 6.84
C THR A 116 -5.63 6.32 6.39
N ALA A 117 -4.66 5.57 6.92
CA ALA A 117 -3.26 5.71 6.56
C ALA A 117 -3.00 5.38 5.08
N LEU A 118 -3.62 4.31 4.56
CA LEU A 118 -3.56 3.96 3.15
C LEU A 118 -4.22 5.03 2.26
N ALA A 119 -5.38 5.56 2.65
CA ALA A 119 -6.04 6.62 1.90
C ALA A 119 -5.20 7.91 1.84
N LYS A 120 -4.50 8.25 2.93
CA LYS A 120 -3.53 9.35 2.97
C LYS A 120 -2.33 9.10 2.06
N ALA A 121 -1.78 7.88 2.09
CA ALA A 121 -0.69 7.48 1.20
C ALA A 121 -1.10 7.63 -0.28
N ASN A 122 -2.29 7.17 -0.67
CA ASN A 122 -2.80 7.34 -2.04
C ASN A 122 -3.03 8.81 -2.45
N GLN A 123 -3.14 9.72 -1.48
CA GLN A 123 -3.20 11.17 -1.71
C GLN A 123 -1.82 11.85 -1.65
N SER A 124 -0.73 11.08 -1.61
CA SER A 124 0.64 11.58 -1.43
C SER A 124 0.88 12.34 -0.11
N LYS A 125 0.03 12.14 0.91
CA LYS A 125 0.21 12.68 2.26
C LYS A 125 1.14 11.76 3.06
N TRP A 126 2.38 11.60 2.57
CA TRP A 126 3.31 10.57 3.03
C TRP A 126 3.67 10.68 4.52
N ALA A 127 3.97 11.88 4.99
CA ALA A 127 4.31 12.16 6.39
C ALA A 127 3.20 11.70 7.36
N GLU A 128 1.95 12.07 7.06
CA GLU A 128 0.80 11.75 7.88
C GLU A 128 0.46 10.25 7.83
N ALA A 129 0.62 9.63 6.66
CA ALA A 129 0.45 8.19 6.49
C ALA A 129 1.49 7.41 7.30
N ALA A 130 2.77 7.81 7.20
CA ALA A 130 3.86 7.22 7.97
C ALA A 130 3.55 7.28 9.46
N ALA A 131 3.25 8.47 10.01
CA ALA A 131 2.94 8.64 11.42
C ALA A 131 1.81 7.72 11.92
N LEU A 132 0.78 7.49 11.11
CA LEU A 132 -0.29 6.54 11.44
C LEU A 132 0.19 5.08 11.44
N PHE A 133 0.96 4.65 10.45
CA PHE A 133 1.52 3.30 10.41
C PHE A 133 2.47 3.05 11.59
N GLU A 134 3.31 4.02 11.95
CA GLU A 134 4.22 3.93 13.10
C GLU A 134 3.48 3.86 14.44
N ALA A 135 2.34 4.55 14.56
CA ALA A 135 1.45 4.41 15.71
C ALA A 135 0.79 3.03 15.75
N LEU A 136 0.26 2.55 14.60
CA LEU A 136 -0.37 1.24 14.49
C LEU A 136 0.60 0.09 14.77
N TYR A 137 1.87 0.20 14.36
CA TYR A 137 2.90 -0.78 14.70
C TYR A 137 2.99 -1.04 16.21
N ARG A 138 2.86 0.02 17.03
CA ARG A 138 2.92 -0.06 18.49
C ARG A 138 1.60 -0.49 19.12
N GLU A 139 0.49 0.00 18.58
CA GLU A 139 -0.83 -0.17 19.17
C GLU A 139 -1.58 -1.44 18.71
N TYR A 140 -1.15 -2.02 17.59
CA TYR A 140 -1.82 -3.15 16.94
C TYR A 140 -0.82 -4.18 16.40
N PRO A 141 -0.17 -4.94 17.30
CA PRO A 141 0.94 -5.84 16.95
C PRO A 141 0.53 -7.00 16.04
N ARG A 142 -0.77 -7.35 15.98
CA ARG A 142 -1.27 -8.44 15.13
C ARG A 142 -0.89 -8.28 13.66
N LEU A 143 -0.86 -7.03 13.17
CA LEU A 143 -0.42 -6.69 11.82
C LEU A 143 0.89 -5.86 11.84
N GLY A 144 1.69 -6.01 12.91
CA GLY A 144 2.92 -5.25 13.12
C GLY A 144 3.84 -5.23 11.90
N PRO A 145 4.20 -6.38 11.30
CA PRO A 145 5.04 -6.38 10.10
C PRO A 145 4.48 -5.58 8.92
N TYR A 146 3.17 -5.68 8.68
CA TYR A 146 2.49 -4.90 7.64
C TYR A 146 2.53 -3.40 7.92
N HIS A 147 2.42 -3.00 9.18
CA HIS A 147 2.55 -1.60 9.58
C HIS A 147 3.98 -1.08 9.42
N ALA A 148 4.99 -1.85 9.82
CA ALA A 148 6.38 -1.49 9.62
C ALA A 148 6.74 -1.33 8.13
N TYR A 149 6.29 -2.28 7.29
CA TYR A 149 6.47 -2.22 5.84
C TYR A 149 5.83 -0.96 5.23
N ASN A 150 4.58 -0.65 5.57
CA ASN A 150 3.92 0.54 5.04
C ASN A 150 4.49 1.85 5.59
N ALA A 151 4.99 1.86 6.84
CA ALA A 151 5.75 2.98 7.38
C ALA A 151 7.04 3.22 6.56
N ALA A 152 7.80 2.15 6.28
CA ALA A 152 9.02 2.23 5.46
C ALA A 152 8.74 2.82 4.07
N ARG A 153 7.68 2.34 3.39
CA ARG A 153 7.24 2.88 2.10
C ARG A 153 6.87 4.36 2.17
N ALA A 154 6.08 4.75 3.17
CA ALA A 154 5.66 6.13 3.32
C ALA A 154 6.87 7.05 3.55
N ARG A 155 7.81 6.65 4.42
CA ARG A 155 9.07 7.39 4.67
C ARG A 155 9.94 7.50 3.43
N LEU A 156 10.06 6.42 2.65
CA LEU A 156 10.78 6.45 1.38
C LEU A 156 10.19 7.50 0.42
N ARG A 157 8.85 7.54 0.30
CA ARG A 157 8.15 8.48 -0.59
C ARG A 157 8.14 9.92 -0.08
N GLU A 158 8.29 10.12 1.22
CA GLU A 158 8.53 11.42 1.85
C GLU A 158 9.94 11.95 1.60
N GLY A 159 10.90 11.08 1.24
CA GLY A 159 12.32 11.42 1.09
C GLY A 159 13.15 11.15 2.35
N GLU A 160 12.54 10.59 3.40
CA GLU A 160 13.19 10.23 4.67
C GLU A 160 13.89 8.87 4.55
N LEU A 161 14.94 8.82 3.74
CA LEU A 161 15.58 7.56 3.31
C LEU A 161 16.12 6.72 4.48
N GLN A 162 16.76 7.36 5.46
CA GLN A 162 17.30 6.63 6.62
C GLN A 162 16.15 6.06 7.48
N ALA A 163 15.07 6.83 7.69
CA ALA A 163 13.90 6.34 8.41
C ALA A 163 13.24 5.17 7.66
N ALA A 164 13.22 5.20 6.32
CA ALA A 164 12.73 4.10 5.51
C ALA A 164 13.52 2.79 5.77
N LEU A 165 14.86 2.87 5.83
CA LEU A 165 15.70 1.72 6.19
C LEU A 165 15.43 1.22 7.60
N ASP A 166 15.35 2.12 8.56
CA ASP A 166 15.11 1.78 9.96
C ASP A 166 13.75 1.09 10.15
N TRP A 167 12.75 1.41 9.32
CA TRP A 167 11.44 0.75 9.33
C TRP A 167 11.43 -0.56 8.55
N ALA A 168 12.13 -0.62 7.40
CA ALA A 168 12.26 -1.85 6.62
C ALA A 168 12.95 -2.96 7.44
N ALA A 169 13.97 -2.61 8.23
CA ALA A 169 14.67 -3.55 9.13
C ALA A 169 13.79 -4.15 10.24
N LYS A 170 12.61 -3.56 10.52
CA LYS A 170 11.65 -4.08 11.51
C LYS A 170 10.69 -5.12 10.92
N VAL A 171 10.74 -5.36 9.62
CA VAL A 171 9.88 -6.35 8.93
C VAL A 171 10.53 -7.73 9.02
N PRO A 172 9.94 -8.71 9.75
CA PRO A 172 10.50 -10.05 9.82
C PRO A 172 10.43 -10.78 8.47
N VAL A 173 11.42 -11.62 8.19
CA VAL A 173 11.46 -12.47 6.98
C VAL A 173 10.19 -13.34 6.89
N GLY A 174 9.61 -13.42 5.70
CA GLY A 174 8.40 -14.21 5.42
C GLY A 174 7.08 -13.64 5.97
N SER A 175 7.08 -12.44 6.56
CA SER A 175 5.88 -11.80 7.10
C SER A 175 5.12 -10.93 6.08
N VAL A 176 5.83 -10.41 5.10
CA VAL A 176 5.34 -9.79 3.85
C VAL A 176 6.13 -10.41 2.70
N SER A 177 5.85 -10.02 1.46
CA SER A 177 6.72 -10.44 0.34
C SER A 177 8.15 -9.94 0.57
N ASP A 178 9.09 -10.87 0.73
CA ASP A 178 10.51 -10.53 0.97
C ASP A 178 11.05 -9.61 -0.13
N ALA A 179 10.63 -9.83 -1.38
CA ALA A 179 11.01 -9.00 -2.52
C ALA A 179 10.51 -7.55 -2.38
N GLU A 180 9.30 -7.34 -1.86
CA GLU A 180 8.76 -5.99 -1.66
C GLU A 180 9.46 -5.25 -0.52
N ALA A 181 9.74 -5.94 0.59
CA ALA A 181 10.48 -5.37 1.71
C ALA A 181 11.92 -5.02 1.31
N ALA A 182 12.59 -5.92 0.57
CA ALA A 182 13.92 -5.70 0.04
C ALA A 182 13.97 -4.51 -0.92
N LEU A 183 13.00 -4.39 -1.84
CA LEU A 183 12.96 -3.28 -2.79
C LEU A 183 12.90 -1.90 -2.11
N VAL A 184 12.10 -1.77 -1.03
CA VAL A 184 12.04 -0.52 -0.26
C VAL A 184 13.40 -0.19 0.36
N ALA A 185 14.11 -1.18 0.90
CA ALA A 185 15.43 -0.98 1.46
C ALA A 185 16.47 -0.62 0.38
N LEU A 186 16.44 -1.31 -0.75
CA LEU A 186 17.32 -1.03 -1.90
C LEU A 186 17.13 0.40 -2.41
N ASP A 187 15.90 0.84 -2.63
CA ASP A 187 15.61 2.20 -3.11
C ASP A 187 16.09 3.27 -2.11
N ALA A 188 15.93 3.03 -0.81
CA ALA A 188 16.46 3.91 0.22
C ALA A 188 18.01 3.96 0.23
N LEU A 189 18.68 2.81 0.12
CA LEU A 189 20.15 2.74 0.03
C LEU A 189 20.67 3.44 -1.23
N ARG A 190 20.00 3.26 -2.36
CA ARG A 190 20.32 3.95 -3.62
C ARG A 190 20.18 5.46 -3.47
N GLY A 191 19.08 5.94 -2.89
CA GLY A 191 18.89 7.37 -2.64
C GLY A 191 19.95 7.97 -1.71
N LEU A 192 20.48 7.18 -0.76
CA LEU A 192 21.60 7.56 0.11
C LEU A 192 22.98 7.40 -0.54
N SER A 193 23.04 6.98 -1.82
CA SER A 193 24.29 6.66 -2.52
C SER A 193 25.12 5.55 -1.86
N ARG A 194 24.48 4.64 -1.10
CA ARG A 194 25.11 3.50 -0.41
C ARG A 194 25.14 2.26 -1.31
N TRP A 195 25.72 2.40 -2.50
CA TRP A 195 25.67 1.38 -3.57
C TRP A 195 26.27 0.02 -3.18
N LYS A 196 27.31 0.01 -2.35
CA LYS A 196 27.94 -1.23 -1.86
C LYS A 196 26.98 -2.03 -0.97
N ASP A 197 26.26 -1.33 -0.10
CA ASP A 197 25.29 -1.96 0.79
C ASP A 197 24.08 -2.47 -0.01
N ALA A 198 23.64 -1.72 -1.02
CA ALA A 198 22.56 -2.14 -1.91
C ALA A 198 22.92 -3.40 -2.73
N ALA A 199 24.18 -3.56 -3.14
CA ALA A 199 24.63 -4.75 -3.86
C ALA A 199 24.69 -6.02 -2.98
N GLY A 200 24.70 -5.87 -1.66
CA GLY A 200 24.76 -6.98 -0.69
C GLY A 200 23.46 -7.30 0.04
N ALA A 201 22.38 -6.56 -0.26
CA ALA A 201 21.04 -6.76 0.31
C ALA A 201 20.20 -7.69 -0.56
#